data_AF-A0A8J7ZRH6-F1
#
_entry.id   AF-A0A8J7ZRH6-F1
#
_cell.length_a   1.000
_cell.length_b   1.000
_cell.length_c   1.000
_cell.angle_alpha   90.00
_cell.angle_beta   90.00
_cell.angle_gamma   90.00
#
_symmetry.space_group_name_H-M   'P 1'
#
loop_
_entity.id
_entity.type
_entity.pdbx_description
1 polymer ?
#
loop_
_entity_poly.entity_id
_entity_poly.type
_entity_poly.pdbx_seq_one_letter_code
_entity_poly.pdbx_strand_id
1 'polypeptide(L)'
;MTPLSRRTALRIGGASLAAAVAGCLGRSDESDPADGSTSPDDTTDASNGDGSLDVEIKQYDGVDGTPRWYDETSAQLVVIDSEERARAALGAPVGSDATGEFVSATDFAESVLLFVAAAAPNACYGRIDVSDVRADGGRLVGSAAAVDESDGETACAEVVSFPAALVRVTFDGDPVTGASLSVTDGWGETADLDATADDSLGPDPEDLAGHVRPDGDPERVPPALDCDDDEFRRHIQPFDEEDLQWGEATGDDGDPRFAMRVDRTAVDRGGEVRVTLTNVADEVLTVGNSDKHSLQVYTDAGWQDVRGATGDHPFAYTDEAYELPPGEGFEWNLSMTKDSVVADHQIDLTVCPGLPAGRYRFVFWNPTVAVAFDLRE
;
A
#
# COMPACT_ATOMS: atom_id res chain seq x y z
N MET A 1 -30.69 31.24 14.16
CA MET A 1 -29.27 31.41 14.54
C MET A 1 -28.57 30.14 14.12
N THR A 2 -27.84 30.23 13.02
CA THR A 2 -27.27 29.11 12.28
C THR A 2 -25.75 29.23 12.40
N PRO A 3 -25.00 28.22 12.88
CA PRO A 3 -23.55 28.32 12.96
C PRO A 3 -22.93 28.16 11.58
N LEU A 4 -22.18 29.18 11.17
CA LEU A 4 -21.37 29.21 9.96
C LEU A 4 -20.12 28.31 10.15
N SER A 5 -19.86 27.40 9.21
CA SER A 5 -18.75 26.46 9.26
C SER A 5 -17.44 27.07 8.73
N ARG A 6 -16.32 26.48 9.15
CA ARG A 6 -14.91 26.96 9.08
C ARG A 6 -14.29 27.13 7.68
N ARG A 7 -15.06 27.20 6.59
CA ARG A 7 -14.51 27.26 5.22
C ARG A 7 -14.41 28.66 4.57
N THR A 8 -14.53 29.74 5.35
CA THR A 8 -14.45 31.13 4.82
C THR A 8 -13.54 32.03 5.66
N ALA A 9 -12.29 31.64 5.88
CA ALA A 9 -11.35 32.46 6.66
C ALA A 9 -9.89 32.49 6.14
N LEU A 10 -9.64 32.14 4.87
CA LEU A 10 -8.31 32.30 4.25
C LEU A 10 -8.41 32.94 2.86
N ARG A 11 -8.93 34.16 2.84
CA ARG A 11 -8.61 35.16 1.83
C ARG A 11 -8.52 36.51 2.53
N ILE A 12 -7.49 37.28 2.19
CA ILE A 12 -7.19 38.67 2.59
C ILE A 12 -6.17 38.78 3.75
N GLY A 13 -4.94 39.18 3.40
CA GLY A 13 -3.93 39.60 4.37
C GLY A 13 -2.52 39.82 3.80
N GLY A 14 -2.38 40.55 2.69
CA GLY A 14 -1.07 41.06 2.26
C GLY A 14 -0.77 42.43 2.88
N ALA A 15 0.43 42.64 3.41
CA ALA A 15 1.14 43.94 3.45
C ALA A 15 2.59 43.79 3.99
N SER A 16 3.54 43.91 3.06
CA SER A 16 4.73 44.79 3.08
C SER A 16 5.53 45.02 4.37
N LEU A 17 6.83 44.68 4.32
CA LEU A 17 7.89 45.42 5.01
C LEU A 17 9.15 45.47 4.12
N ALA A 18 9.50 46.68 3.68
CA ALA A 18 10.77 47.00 3.05
C ALA A 18 11.69 47.68 4.08
N ALA A 19 12.98 47.34 4.08
CA ALA A 19 14.06 48.23 4.51
C ALA A 19 15.40 47.77 3.91
N ALA A 20 16.04 48.69 3.20
CA ALA A 20 17.37 48.57 2.60
C ALA A 20 18.44 49.14 3.54
N VAL A 21 19.67 48.60 3.50
CA VAL A 21 20.92 49.31 3.83
C VAL A 21 22.07 48.77 2.96
N ALA A 22 23.01 49.66 2.62
CA ALA A 22 23.96 49.65 1.51
C ALA A 22 25.44 49.34 1.88
N GLY A 23 26.29 49.23 0.84
CA GLY A 23 27.76 49.49 0.84
C GLY A 23 28.66 48.24 0.97
N CYS A 24 29.81 48.05 0.32
CA CYS A 24 30.72 48.90 -0.46
C CYS A 24 31.65 48.00 -1.33
N LEU A 25 31.82 48.29 -2.62
CA LEU A 25 33.04 48.78 -3.31
C LEU A 25 34.36 47.98 -3.16
N GLY A 26 34.88 47.50 -4.29
CA GLY A 26 36.27 47.13 -4.50
C GLY A 26 36.64 47.17 -5.99
N ARG A 27 37.09 48.34 -6.46
CA ARG A 27 37.63 48.61 -7.81
C ARG A 27 39.17 48.59 -7.73
N SER A 28 39.84 47.99 -8.70
CA SER A 28 41.20 48.34 -9.11
C SER A 28 41.41 47.95 -10.57
N ASP A 29 41.84 48.94 -11.34
CA ASP A 29 42.04 48.97 -12.80
C ASP A 29 43.39 48.38 -13.24
N GLU A 30 43.50 48.18 -14.57
CA GLU A 30 44.66 48.38 -15.46
C GLU A 30 45.55 47.19 -15.92
N SER A 31 45.28 46.73 -17.16
CA SER A 31 46.09 46.80 -18.42
C SER A 31 47.57 46.35 -18.39
N ASP A 32 48.19 45.60 -19.33
CA ASP A 32 48.11 45.36 -20.79
C ASP A 32 49.29 44.35 -21.13
N PRO A 33 49.68 43.98 -22.39
CA PRO A 33 48.97 43.29 -23.47
C PRO A 33 49.81 42.16 -24.17
N ALA A 34 49.26 41.63 -25.29
CA ALA A 34 49.93 40.97 -26.44
C ALA A 34 50.31 39.47 -26.30
N ASP A 35 50.25 38.59 -27.30
CA ASP A 35 49.84 38.62 -28.71
C ASP A 35 49.71 37.14 -29.17
N GLY A 36 48.89 36.82 -30.16
CA GLY A 36 48.89 35.48 -30.77
C GLY A 36 47.58 35.07 -31.44
N SER A 37 47.43 35.45 -32.71
CA SER A 37 46.31 35.07 -33.58
C SER A 37 46.58 33.80 -34.40
N THR A 38 45.51 33.31 -35.05
CA THR A 38 45.34 32.21 -36.04
C THR A 38 44.84 30.89 -35.44
N SER A 39 43.77 30.23 -35.90
CA SER A 39 42.69 30.48 -36.87
C SER A 39 41.57 29.46 -36.56
N PRO A 40 40.33 29.65 -37.04
CA PRO A 40 39.18 28.84 -36.65
C PRO A 40 39.03 27.59 -37.53
N ASP A 41 39.03 26.40 -36.92
CA ASP A 41 38.50 25.20 -37.55
C ASP A 41 37.07 24.96 -37.04
N ASP A 42 36.17 25.43 -37.88
CA ASP A 42 34.75 25.10 -37.91
C ASP A 42 34.60 23.65 -38.38
N THR A 43 34.35 22.74 -37.44
CA THR A 43 33.62 21.51 -37.74
C THR A 43 32.40 21.46 -36.84
N THR A 44 31.29 21.79 -37.47
CA THR A 44 29.92 21.63 -37.05
C THR A 44 29.64 20.19 -36.63
N ASP A 45 29.21 20.06 -35.38
CA ASP A 45 27.92 19.50 -35.00
C ASP A 45 27.59 18.08 -35.48
N ALA A 46 27.78 17.14 -34.56
CA ALA A 46 26.79 16.10 -34.30
C ALA A 46 26.59 16.04 -32.78
N SER A 47 26.08 17.12 -32.20
CA SER A 47 25.38 17.03 -30.93
C SER A 47 24.08 16.29 -31.21
N ASN A 48 24.15 14.95 -31.17
CA ASN A 48 22.94 14.16 -30.98
C ASN A 48 22.37 14.63 -29.65
N GLY A 49 21.18 15.24 -29.69
CA GLY A 49 20.46 15.69 -28.51
C GLY A 49 20.12 14.51 -27.62
N ASP A 50 21.02 14.20 -26.71
CA ASP A 50 20.72 13.50 -25.47
C ASP A 50 20.53 14.60 -24.44
N GLY A 51 19.28 14.88 -24.08
CA GLY A 51 19.01 15.78 -22.96
C GLY A 51 19.71 15.19 -21.75
N SER A 52 20.63 15.93 -21.14
CA SER A 52 21.38 15.42 -19.99
C SER A 52 20.40 15.17 -18.84
N LEU A 53 20.17 13.91 -18.48
CA LEU A 53 19.38 13.57 -17.31
C LEU A 53 20.21 13.85 -16.05
N ASP A 54 19.57 14.45 -15.04
CA ASP A 54 20.13 14.52 -13.70
C ASP A 54 19.62 13.32 -12.89
N VAL A 55 20.55 12.51 -12.37
CA VAL A 55 20.25 11.25 -11.68
C VAL A 55 20.81 11.30 -10.28
N GLU A 56 19.94 11.15 -9.29
CA GLU A 56 20.29 11.10 -7.88
C GLU A 56 19.81 9.80 -7.24
N ILE A 57 20.68 9.15 -6.47
CA ILE A 57 20.41 7.84 -5.87
C ILE A 57 20.38 7.97 -4.35
N LYS A 58 19.31 7.45 -3.75
CA LYS A 58 19.12 7.34 -2.31
C LYS A 58 18.93 5.87 -1.93
N GLN A 59 19.82 5.32 -1.11
CA GLN A 59 19.60 3.98 -0.55
C GLN A 59 18.36 3.98 0.34
N TYR A 60 17.58 2.91 0.25
CA TYR A 60 16.30 2.73 0.93
C TYR A 60 16.42 1.58 1.94
N ASP A 61 16.35 1.93 3.22
CA ASP A 61 16.53 1.00 4.34
C ASP A 61 15.19 0.33 4.76
N GLY A 62 14.08 0.62 4.07
CA GLY A 62 12.72 0.30 4.52
C GLY A 62 12.15 -1.06 4.12
N VAL A 63 12.98 -2.00 3.65
CA VAL A 63 12.50 -3.35 3.31
C VAL A 63 12.57 -4.25 4.54
N ASP A 64 11.61 -4.08 5.44
CA ASP A 64 11.47 -4.93 6.63
C ASP A 64 10.71 -6.23 6.30
N GLY A 65 11.27 -7.37 6.74
CA GLY A 65 10.65 -8.68 6.53
C GLY A 65 10.87 -9.24 5.12
N THR A 66 10.02 -10.18 4.70
CA THR A 66 10.09 -10.80 3.38
C THR A 66 9.11 -10.11 2.44
N PRO A 67 9.57 -9.44 1.38
CA PRO A 67 8.69 -8.79 0.41
C PRO A 67 7.85 -9.82 -0.36
N ARG A 68 6.60 -9.45 -0.70
CA ARG A 68 5.68 -10.36 -1.42
C ARG A 68 6.21 -10.80 -2.79
N TRP A 69 6.93 -9.92 -3.49
CA TRP A 69 7.51 -10.24 -4.79
C TRP A 69 8.57 -11.35 -4.73
N TYR A 70 9.18 -11.59 -3.56
CA TYR A 70 10.30 -12.53 -3.44
C TYR A 70 9.89 -13.99 -3.66
N ASP A 71 8.62 -14.31 -3.47
CA ASP A 71 8.11 -15.66 -3.74
C ASP A 71 8.11 -16.00 -5.24
N GLU A 72 8.20 -14.98 -6.11
CA GLU A 72 8.08 -15.11 -7.57
C GLU A 72 9.34 -14.69 -8.34
N THR A 73 10.09 -13.71 -7.83
CA THR A 73 11.26 -13.11 -8.48
C THR A 73 12.34 -12.73 -7.48
N SER A 74 13.58 -12.55 -7.92
CA SER A 74 14.69 -12.07 -7.08
C SER A 74 14.90 -10.56 -7.13
N ALA A 75 14.12 -9.81 -7.90
CA ALA A 75 14.21 -8.35 -7.98
C ALA A 75 12.87 -7.68 -8.31
N GLN A 76 12.73 -6.41 -7.91
CA GLN A 76 11.55 -5.58 -8.15
C GLN A 76 11.96 -4.21 -8.71
N LEU A 77 11.15 -3.70 -9.64
CA LEU A 77 11.22 -2.35 -10.19
C LEU A 77 9.83 -1.72 -10.11
N VAL A 78 9.72 -0.51 -9.55
CA VAL A 78 8.50 0.28 -9.56
C VAL A 78 8.80 1.69 -10.04
N VAL A 79 8.02 2.19 -11.00
CA VAL A 79 8.06 3.60 -11.41
C VAL A 79 7.05 4.39 -10.58
N ILE A 80 7.50 5.50 -10.01
CA ILE A 80 6.73 6.38 -9.13
C ILE A 80 6.75 7.78 -9.74
N ASP A 81 5.58 8.26 -10.15
CA ASP A 81 5.37 9.52 -10.86
C ASP A 81 4.61 10.57 -10.03
N SER A 82 4.29 10.25 -8.78
CA SER A 82 3.51 11.10 -7.88
C SER A 82 3.83 10.79 -6.42
N GLU A 83 3.53 11.75 -5.55
CA GLU A 83 3.69 11.58 -4.10
C GLU A 83 2.70 10.53 -3.56
N GLU A 84 1.49 10.49 -4.11
CA GLU A 84 0.47 9.49 -3.77
C GLU A 84 0.94 8.08 -4.11
N ARG A 85 1.51 7.87 -5.30
CA ARG A 85 2.08 6.57 -5.70
C ARG A 85 3.32 6.22 -4.87
N ALA A 86 4.13 7.21 -4.49
CA ALA A 86 5.28 7.00 -3.60
C ALA A 86 4.82 6.48 -2.23
N ARG A 87 3.76 7.07 -1.67
CA ARG A 87 3.16 6.63 -0.42
C ARG A 87 2.58 5.22 -0.52
N ALA A 88 1.99 4.87 -1.66
CA ALA A 88 1.45 3.54 -1.91
C ALA A 88 2.56 2.48 -2.05
N ALA A 89 3.60 2.76 -2.82
CA ALA A 89 4.69 1.82 -3.10
C ALA A 89 5.64 1.61 -1.90
N LEU A 90 5.88 2.66 -1.11
CA LEU A 90 6.90 2.66 -0.04
C LEU A 90 6.31 2.53 1.37
N GLY A 91 4.98 2.60 1.51
CA GLY A 91 4.30 2.63 2.81
C GLY A 91 4.50 3.94 3.58
N ALA A 92 3.89 4.02 4.77
CA ALA A 92 3.96 5.18 5.66
C ALA A 92 4.98 4.96 6.80
N PRO A 93 5.64 6.03 7.31
CA PRO A 93 5.46 7.43 6.91
C PRO A 93 6.55 7.87 5.93
N VAL A 94 6.16 8.32 4.74
CA VAL A 94 6.99 9.13 3.83
C VAL A 94 7.28 10.53 4.42
N GLY A 95 7.43 10.66 5.75
CA GLY A 95 7.41 11.95 6.43
C GLY A 95 7.98 11.90 7.84
N SER A 96 9.30 11.76 7.94
CA SER A 96 10.19 12.33 8.98
C SER A 96 11.62 11.76 8.93
N ASP A 97 11.84 10.74 8.10
CA ASP A 97 13.16 10.17 7.85
C ASP A 97 13.76 10.69 6.52
N ALA A 98 15.00 10.29 6.25
CA ALA A 98 15.73 10.73 5.07
C ALA A 98 15.12 10.24 3.74
N THR A 99 14.27 9.22 3.78
CA THR A 99 13.53 8.72 2.62
C THR A 99 12.34 9.62 2.33
N GLY A 100 11.55 9.96 3.35
CA GLY A 100 10.46 10.93 3.24
C GLY A 100 10.94 12.28 2.74
N GLU A 101 12.06 12.79 3.26
CA GLU A 101 12.67 14.03 2.77
C GLU A 101 13.07 13.95 1.28
N PHE A 102 13.59 12.80 0.84
CA PHE A 102 13.97 12.60 -0.57
C PHE A 102 12.75 12.60 -1.50
N VAL A 103 11.67 11.91 -1.10
CA VAL A 103 10.42 11.89 -1.86
C VAL A 103 9.77 13.28 -1.87
N SER A 104 9.61 13.93 -0.72
CA SER A 104 9.00 15.27 -0.64
C SER A 104 9.82 16.37 -1.34
N ALA A 105 11.12 16.18 -1.52
CA ALA A 105 11.97 17.10 -2.28
C ALA A 105 11.90 16.87 -3.81
N THR A 106 11.19 15.83 -4.27
CA THR A 106 11.06 15.50 -5.68
C THR A 106 9.94 16.31 -6.31
N ASP A 107 10.26 17.03 -7.39
CA ASP A 107 9.26 17.70 -8.22
C ASP A 107 8.77 16.72 -9.30
N PHE A 108 7.65 16.05 -9.02
CA PHE A 108 7.06 15.06 -9.93
C PHE A 108 6.55 15.64 -11.25
N ALA A 109 6.48 16.97 -11.41
CA ALA A 109 6.19 17.58 -12.71
C ALA A 109 7.37 17.46 -13.69
N GLU A 110 8.59 17.33 -13.18
CA GLU A 110 9.84 17.29 -13.96
C GLU A 110 10.70 16.04 -13.63
N SER A 111 10.23 15.17 -12.73
CA SER A 111 10.98 14.01 -12.25
C SER A 111 10.11 12.76 -12.10
N VAL A 112 10.75 11.60 -12.17
CA VAL A 112 10.20 10.34 -11.66
C VAL A 112 11.15 9.72 -10.64
N LEU A 113 10.61 8.89 -9.76
CA LEU A 113 11.39 8.01 -8.90
C LEU A 113 11.30 6.57 -9.40
N LEU A 114 12.42 5.86 -9.42
CA LEU A 114 12.46 4.41 -9.57
C LEU A 114 12.76 3.80 -8.21
N PHE A 115 11.87 2.93 -7.71
CA PHE A 115 12.21 2.04 -6.62
C PHE A 115 12.76 0.74 -7.20
N VAL A 116 13.99 0.41 -6.83
CA VAL A 116 14.68 -0.81 -7.28
C VAL A 116 15.11 -1.59 -6.06
N ALA A 117 14.72 -2.86 -6.00
CA ALA A 117 15.11 -3.78 -4.94
C ALA A 117 15.59 -5.11 -5.53
N ALA A 118 16.50 -5.78 -4.82
CA ALA A 118 16.95 -7.12 -5.19
C ALA A 118 17.18 -7.96 -3.94
N ALA A 119 16.93 -9.26 -4.05
CA ALA A 119 17.19 -10.22 -2.99
C ALA A 119 18.68 -10.59 -2.96
N ALA A 120 19.18 -10.92 -1.78
CA ALA A 120 20.58 -11.26 -1.59
C ALA A 120 20.77 -12.31 -0.47
N PRO A 121 21.85 -13.09 -0.50
CA PRO A 121 22.00 -14.27 0.35
C PRO A 121 22.19 -13.99 1.84
N ASN A 122 22.66 -12.80 2.22
CA ASN A 122 23.08 -12.50 3.59
C ASN A 122 23.02 -11.00 3.91
N ALA A 123 23.14 -10.67 5.19
CA ALA A 123 23.04 -9.30 5.69
C ALA A 123 24.21 -8.35 5.30
N CYS A 124 25.24 -8.81 4.58
CA CYS A 124 26.30 -7.91 4.07
C CYS A 124 25.92 -7.21 2.77
N TYR A 125 24.80 -7.60 2.15
CA TYR A 125 24.23 -6.86 1.05
C TYR A 125 23.30 -5.79 1.61
N GLY A 126 23.82 -4.56 1.69
CA GLY A 126 23.12 -3.40 2.25
C GLY A 126 22.74 -2.33 1.23
N ARG A 127 23.18 -2.45 -0.03
CA ARG A 127 22.95 -1.41 -1.04
C ARG A 127 22.69 -1.94 -2.45
N ILE A 128 21.99 -1.12 -3.24
CA ILE A 128 21.88 -1.25 -4.68
C ILE A 128 22.79 -0.21 -5.35
N ASP A 129 23.66 -0.64 -6.25
CA ASP A 129 24.40 0.25 -7.15
C ASP A 129 23.64 0.38 -8.47
N VAL A 130 23.46 1.61 -8.95
CA VAL A 130 22.71 1.90 -10.17
C VAL A 130 23.62 2.65 -11.13
N SER A 131 23.68 2.21 -12.39
CA SER A 131 24.55 2.77 -13.42
C SER A 131 23.85 2.89 -14.77
N ASP A 132 24.47 3.69 -15.65
CA ASP A 132 24.10 3.80 -17.07
C ASP A 132 22.63 4.19 -17.33
N VAL A 133 22.03 4.92 -16.38
CA VAL A 133 20.66 5.42 -16.49
C VAL A 133 20.60 6.49 -17.58
N ARG A 134 19.77 6.25 -18.60
CA ARG A 134 19.55 7.14 -19.73
C ARG A 134 18.12 6.99 -20.26
N ALA A 135 17.65 7.98 -21.02
CA ALA A 135 16.40 7.84 -21.76
C ALA A 135 16.67 7.14 -23.11
N ASP A 136 15.85 6.16 -23.47
CA ASP A 136 15.91 5.44 -24.73
C ASP A 136 14.51 5.03 -25.18
N GLY A 137 14.12 5.40 -26.40
CA GLY A 137 12.83 4.97 -26.96
C GLY A 137 11.60 5.35 -26.12
N GLY A 138 11.66 6.43 -25.35
CA GLY A 138 10.57 6.84 -24.45
C GLY A 138 10.49 6.00 -23.16
N ARG A 139 11.60 5.39 -22.74
CA ARG A 139 11.76 4.69 -21.45
C ARG A 139 13.08 5.09 -20.81
N LEU A 140 13.16 4.97 -19.48
CA LEU A 140 14.43 4.96 -18.77
C LEU A 140 15.05 3.57 -18.91
N VAL A 141 16.32 3.51 -19.30
CA VAL A 141 17.07 2.25 -19.37
C VAL A 141 18.35 2.37 -18.57
N GLY A 142 18.79 1.28 -17.97
CA GLY A 142 19.99 1.27 -17.12
C GLY A 142 20.24 -0.10 -16.49
N SER A 143 21.13 -0.14 -15.49
CA SER A 143 21.45 -1.35 -14.76
C SER A 143 21.48 -1.10 -13.26
N ALA A 144 21.12 -2.12 -12.48
CA ALA A 144 21.22 -2.09 -11.03
C ALA A 144 21.80 -3.42 -10.49
N ALA A 145 22.52 -3.37 -9.37
CA ALA A 145 23.10 -4.57 -8.77
C ALA A 145 23.11 -4.51 -7.24
N ALA A 146 22.77 -5.62 -6.59
CA ALA A 146 23.00 -5.81 -5.16
C ALA A 146 24.51 -5.93 -4.88
N VAL A 147 25.02 -5.15 -3.93
CA VAL A 147 26.45 -5.10 -3.62
C VAL A 147 26.74 -5.73 -2.27
N ASP A 148 27.69 -6.66 -2.24
CA ASP A 148 28.31 -7.16 -1.02
C ASP A 148 29.27 -6.10 -0.47
N GLU A 149 28.98 -5.58 0.72
CA GLU A 149 29.78 -4.55 1.39
C GLU A 149 30.83 -5.14 2.34
N SER A 150 30.96 -6.47 2.40
CA SER A 150 31.96 -7.12 3.24
C SER A 150 33.38 -6.91 2.71
N ASP A 151 34.31 -6.72 3.65
CA ASP A 151 35.75 -6.61 3.39
C ASP A 151 36.46 -7.98 3.46
N GLY A 152 35.70 -9.08 3.52
CA GLY A 152 36.21 -10.44 3.68
C GLY A 152 36.64 -10.80 5.12
N GLU A 153 36.66 -9.84 6.04
CA GLU A 153 36.88 -10.07 7.48
C GLU A 153 35.57 -9.97 8.28
N THR A 154 34.58 -9.28 7.71
CA THR A 154 33.24 -9.11 8.28
C THR A 154 32.44 -10.41 8.20
N ALA A 155 31.96 -10.88 9.34
CA ALA A 155 31.05 -12.01 9.41
C ALA A 155 29.60 -11.53 9.17
N CYS A 156 28.98 -12.05 8.11
CA CYS A 156 27.61 -11.74 7.72
C CYS A 156 26.62 -12.64 8.45
N ALA A 157 25.45 -12.12 8.80
CA ALA A 157 24.35 -12.97 9.24
C ALA A 157 23.77 -13.73 8.04
N GLU A 158 23.63 -15.05 8.15
CA GLU A 158 23.07 -15.94 7.13
C GLU A 158 21.53 -15.83 7.09
N VAL A 159 21.06 -14.69 6.59
CA VAL A 159 19.65 -14.36 6.40
C VAL A 159 19.49 -13.62 5.08
N VAL A 160 18.51 -14.01 4.27
CA VAL A 160 18.21 -13.30 3.01
C VAL A 160 17.94 -11.84 3.31
N SER A 161 18.59 -10.94 2.57
CA SER A 161 18.40 -9.50 2.66
C SER A 161 17.80 -8.94 1.38
N PHE A 162 17.27 -7.73 1.45
CA PHE A 162 16.56 -7.07 0.36
C PHE A 162 17.04 -5.61 0.22
N PRO A 163 18.30 -5.37 -0.16
CA PRO A 163 18.76 -4.01 -0.42
C PRO A 163 17.88 -3.32 -1.48
N ALA A 164 17.63 -2.03 -1.28
CA ALA A 164 16.83 -1.24 -2.19
C ALA A 164 17.39 0.19 -2.33
N ALA A 165 17.02 0.84 -3.43
CA ALA A 165 17.33 2.24 -3.68
C ALA A 165 16.17 2.96 -4.38
N LEU A 166 16.04 4.25 -4.08
CA LEU A 166 15.26 5.21 -4.86
C LEU A 166 16.19 5.96 -5.80
N VAL A 167 15.84 5.98 -7.08
CA VAL A 167 16.57 6.70 -8.13
C VAL A 167 15.68 7.82 -8.63
N ARG A 168 16.02 9.06 -8.31
CA ARG A 168 15.37 10.23 -8.90
C ARG A 168 16.01 10.52 -10.25
N VAL A 169 15.18 10.64 -11.27
CA VAL A 169 15.59 11.06 -12.60
C VAL A 169 14.83 12.33 -12.96
N THR A 170 15.56 13.42 -13.16
CA THR A 170 15.02 14.73 -13.52
C THR A 170 15.23 14.98 -15.01
N PHE A 171 14.20 15.49 -15.68
CA PHE A 171 14.16 15.69 -17.12
C PHE A 171 14.14 17.17 -17.50
N ASP A 172 14.80 17.53 -18.60
CA ASP A 172 14.62 18.82 -19.28
C ASP A 172 13.31 18.80 -20.11
N GLY A 173 12.16 18.55 -19.47
CA GLY A 173 10.86 18.42 -20.14
C GLY A 173 9.90 17.47 -19.43
N ASP A 174 8.89 17.00 -20.17
CA ASP A 174 7.90 16.04 -19.64
C ASP A 174 8.59 14.73 -19.21
N PRO A 175 8.36 14.25 -17.97
CA PRO A 175 9.00 13.04 -17.47
C PRO A 175 8.60 11.78 -18.24
N VAL A 176 9.54 10.85 -18.35
CA VAL A 176 9.28 9.52 -18.89
C VAL A 176 8.84 8.57 -17.77
N THR A 177 7.65 7.97 -17.92
CA THR A 177 7.01 7.13 -16.89
C THR A 177 7.13 5.62 -17.14
N GLY A 178 7.99 5.20 -18.06
CA GLY A 178 8.36 3.79 -18.30
C GLY A 178 9.83 3.55 -18.03
N ALA A 179 10.18 2.39 -17.46
CA ALA A 179 11.55 2.01 -17.16
C ALA A 179 11.85 0.54 -17.51
N SER A 180 13.04 0.27 -18.03
CA SER A 180 13.56 -1.07 -18.32
C SER A 180 14.96 -1.19 -17.72
N LEU A 181 15.11 -1.92 -16.61
CA LEU A 181 16.40 -2.08 -15.94
C LEU A 181 16.86 -3.54 -15.96
N SER A 182 18.14 -3.77 -16.24
CA SER A 182 18.78 -5.06 -15.96
C SER A 182 19.24 -5.07 -14.51
N VAL A 183 18.60 -5.88 -13.66
CA VAL A 183 18.87 -5.95 -12.21
C VAL A 183 19.58 -7.24 -11.88
N THR A 184 20.74 -7.15 -11.23
CA THR A 184 21.53 -8.30 -10.77
C THR A 184 21.37 -8.49 -9.27
N ASP A 185 20.94 -9.68 -8.86
CA ASP A 185 20.72 -10.03 -7.46
C ASP A 185 22.02 -10.40 -6.72
N GLY A 186 21.91 -10.70 -5.42
CA GLY A 186 23.08 -11.06 -4.61
C GLY A 186 23.70 -12.41 -4.95
N TRP A 187 23.03 -13.25 -5.73
CA TRP A 187 23.57 -14.52 -6.25
C TRP A 187 24.25 -14.36 -7.62
N GLY A 188 24.19 -13.16 -8.20
CA GLY A 188 24.75 -12.84 -9.51
C GLY A 188 23.84 -13.25 -10.67
N GLU A 189 22.56 -13.51 -10.41
CA GLU A 189 21.57 -13.73 -11.46
C GLU A 189 21.00 -12.38 -11.90
N THR A 190 20.86 -12.19 -13.21
CA THR A 190 20.36 -10.94 -13.81
C THR A 190 18.97 -11.15 -14.40
N ALA A 191 18.04 -10.28 -14.03
CA ALA A 191 16.70 -10.19 -14.61
C ALA A 191 16.52 -8.84 -15.32
N ASP A 192 15.94 -8.85 -16.52
CA ASP A 192 15.49 -7.64 -17.20
C ASP A 192 14.06 -7.33 -16.72
N LEU A 193 13.89 -6.20 -16.04
CA LEU A 193 12.63 -5.76 -15.48
C LEU A 193 12.08 -4.59 -16.29
N ASP A 194 10.80 -4.69 -16.66
CA ASP A 194 10.04 -3.62 -17.28
C ASP A 194 8.96 -3.15 -16.32
N ALA A 195 8.87 -1.83 -16.11
CA ALA A 195 7.82 -1.22 -15.30
C ALA A 195 7.29 0.08 -15.91
N THR A 196 6.09 0.48 -15.51
CA THR A 196 5.48 1.77 -15.82
C THR A 196 4.78 2.36 -14.59
N ALA A 197 4.50 3.67 -14.63
CA ALA A 197 3.73 4.33 -13.58
C ALA A 197 2.26 3.85 -13.53
N ASP A 198 1.77 3.24 -14.61
CA ASP A 198 0.40 2.69 -14.69
C ASP A 198 0.31 1.24 -14.20
N ASP A 199 1.44 0.60 -13.86
CA ASP A 199 1.43 -0.78 -13.37
C ASP A 199 0.77 -0.84 -11.99
N SER A 200 -0.05 -1.87 -11.76
CA SER A 200 -0.72 -2.05 -10.48
C SER A 200 0.29 -2.34 -9.36
N LEU A 201 0.08 -1.68 -8.22
CA LEU A 201 0.76 -1.94 -6.95
C LEU A 201 -0.03 -2.92 -6.08
N GLY A 202 -1.37 -2.90 -6.19
CA GLY A 202 -2.24 -3.84 -5.53
C GLY A 202 -2.19 -5.22 -6.20
N PRO A 203 -2.41 -6.31 -5.45
CA PRO A 203 -2.60 -7.62 -6.06
C PRO A 203 -3.93 -7.67 -6.83
N ASP A 204 -3.95 -8.44 -7.92
CA ASP A 204 -5.19 -8.72 -8.64
C ASP A 204 -6.17 -9.48 -7.72
N PRO A 205 -7.41 -9.01 -7.53
CA PRO A 205 -8.42 -9.71 -6.74
C PRO A 205 -8.65 -11.18 -7.17
N GLU A 206 -8.51 -11.50 -8.46
CA GLU A 206 -8.73 -12.84 -9.00
C GLU A 206 -7.60 -13.81 -8.60
N ASP A 207 -6.39 -13.31 -8.35
CA ASP A 207 -5.23 -14.10 -7.94
C ASP A 207 -5.18 -14.36 -6.41
N LEU A 208 -6.03 -13.68 -5.63
CA LEU A 208 -6.10 -13.88 -4.19
C LEU A 208 -6.65 -15.26 -3.82
N ALA A 209 -5.92 -15.96 -2.95
CA ALA A 209 -6.32 -17.26 -2.45
C ALA A 209 -7.63 -17.23 -1.64
N GLY A 210 -8.44 -18.28 -1.79
CA GLY A 210 -9.67 -18.49 -1.03
C GLY A 210 -10.92 -18.37 -1.90
N HIS A 211 -12.04 -18.06 -1.26
CA HIS A 211 -13.37 -18.11 -1.85
C HIS A 211 -14.22 -16.92 -1.40
N VAL A 212 -15.30 -16.65 -2.13
CA VAL A 212 -16.29 -15.63 -1.72
C VAL A 212 -17.45 -16.27 -0.96
N ARG A 213 -18.03 -17.35 -1.47
CA ARG A 213 -19.17 -18.04 -0.85
C ARG A 213 -19.37 -19.46 -1.41
N PRO A 214 -20.10 -20.35 -0.72
CA PRO A 214 -20.54 -21.61 -1.30
C PRO A 214 -21.53 -21.36 -2.44
N ASP A 215 -21.52 -22.24 -3.44
CA ASP A 215 -22.52 -22.25 -4.50
C ASP A 215 -23.87 -22.79 -4.01
N GLY A 216 -24.96 -22.32 -4.63
CA GLY A 216 -26.31 -22.81 -4.38
C GLY A 216 -26.87 -22.44 -2.99
N ASP A 217 -28.00 -23.04 -2.63
CA ASP A 217 -28.66 -22.81 -1.35
C ASP A 217 -28.02 -23.63 -0.22
N PRO A 218 -28.09 -23.18 1.05
CA PRO A 218 -27.56 -23.95 2.16
C PRO A 218 -28.32 -25.24 2.40
N GLU A 219 -27.61 -26.27 2.84
CA GLU A 219 -28.20 -27.57 3.20
C GLU A 219 -29.23 -27.46 4.34
N ARG A 220 -29.06 -26.46 5.21
CA ARG A 220 -29.93 -26.22 6.36
C ARG A 220 -30.16 -24.72 6.56
N VAL A 221 -31.42 -24.37 6.75
CA VAL A 221 -31.85 -23.05 7.22
C VAL A 221 -32.39 -23.22 8.64
N PRO A 222 -31.66 -22.76 9.68
CA PRO A 222 -32.18 -22.79 11.04
C PRO A 222 -33.38 -21.85 11.23
N PRO A 223 -34.23 -22.10 12.23
CA PRO A 223 -35.25 -21.13 12.62
C PRO A 223 -34.60 -19.84 13.14
N ALA A 224 -35.40 -18.77 13.20
CA ALA A 224 -35.00 -17.51 13.82
C ALA A 224 -34.31 -17.71 15.17
N LEU A 225 -33.22 -16.98 15.39
CA LEU A 225 -32.44 -17.08 16.61
C LEU A 225 -33.23 -16.53 17.79
N ASP A 226 -33.50 -17.40 18.76
CA ASP A 226 -34.22 -17.09 19.99
C ASP A 226 -33.30 -17.17 21.21
N CYS A 227 -33.50 -16.26 22.16
CA CYS A 227 -32.68 -16.11 23.36
C CYS A 227 -33.57 -16.11 24.59
N ASP A 228 -33.30 -17.01 25.54
CA ASP A 228 -34.09 -17.12 26.78
C ASP A 228 -34.02 -15.85 27.65
N ASP A 229 -32.98 -15.03 27.44
CA ASP A 229 -32.78 -13.76 28.13
C ASP A 229 -33.38 -12.61 27.33
N ASP A 230 -34.51 -12.07 27.81
CA ASP A 230 -35.21 -10.93 27.21
C ASP A 230 -34.38 -9.63 27.20
N GLU A 231 -33.33 -9.53 28.03
CA GLU A 231 -32.39 -8.41 28.05
C GLU A 231 -31.30 -8.55 26.98
N PHE A 232 -31.19 -9.70 26.31
CA PHE A 232 -30.22 -9.91 25.24
C PHE A 232 -30.55 -9.02 24.04
N ARG A 233 -29.57 -8.19 23.67
CA ARG A 233 -29.61 -7.39 22.45
C ARG A 233 -28.64 -7.97 21.45
N ARG A 234 -29.17 -8.43 20.31
CA ARG A 234 -28.35 -8.91 19.20
C ARG A 234 -27.46 -7.78 18.68
N HIS A 235 -26.25 -8.14 18.27
CA HIS A 235 -25.27 -7.21 17.75
C HIS A 235 -25.83 -6.41 16.57
N ILE A 236 -25.37 -5.17 16.44
CA ILE A 236 -25.90 -4.23 15.46
C ILE A 236 -25.53 -4.61 14.03
N GLN A 237 -26.35 -4.18 13.09
CA GLN A 237 -26.07 -4.20 11.66
C GLN A 237 -26.01 -2.75 11.15
N PRO A 238 -24.84 -2.09 11.20
CA PRO A 238 -24.72 -0.67 10.85
C PRO A 238 -24.56 -0.47 9.32
N PHE A 239 -25.23 -1.30 8.51
CA PHE A 239 -25.21 -1.24 7.05
C PHE A 239 -26.55 -1.69 6.47
N ASP A 240 -26.88 -1.16 5.29
CA ASP A 240 -28.06 -1.57 4.53
C ASP A 240 -27.72 -2.76 3.62
N GLU A 241 -28.68 -3.68 3.43
CA GLU A 241 -28.46 -4.87 2.58
C GLU A 241 -28.19 -4.51 1.11
N GLU A 242 -28.63 -3.35 0.65
CA GLU A 242 -28.40 -2.87 -0.72
C GLU A 242 -26.96 -2.41 -0.95
N ASP A 243 -26.23 -2.03 0.10
CA ASP A 243 -24.82 -1.63 0.05
C ASP A 243 -23.88 -2.81 0.19
N LEU A 244 -24.39 -4.00 0.54
CA LEU A 244 -23.57 -5.18 0.77
C LEU A 244 -22.99 -5.71 -0.54
N GLN A 245 -21.67 -5.67 -0.65
CA GLN A 245 -20.95 -6.26 -1.76
C GLN A 245 -20.35 -7.62 -1.36
N TRP A 246 -20.36 -8.60 -2.28
CA TRP A 246 -19.83 -9.93 -2.03
C TRP A 246 -18.43 -10.04 -2.61
N GLY A 247 -17.45 -10.39 -1.78
CA GLY A 247 -16.09 -10.67 -2.20
C GLY A 247 -15.25 -9.44 -2.52
N GLU A 248 -15.81 -8.40 -3.13
CA GLU A 248 -15.08 -7.18 -3.49
C GLU A 248 -15.87 -5.95 -3.11
N ALA A 249 -15.19 -4.98 -2.50
CA ALA A 249 -15.70 -3.63 -2.32
C ALA A 249 -15.20 -2.74 -3.45
N THR A 250 -16.09 -2.06 -4.16
CA THR A 250 -15.74 -1.19 -5.30
C THR A 250 -15.86 0.28 -4.96
N GLY A 251 -15.06 1.12 -5.63
CA GLY A 251 -15.18 2.57 -5.58
C GLY A 251 -16.36 3.08 -6.42
N ASP A 252 -16.55 4.40 -6.42
CA ASP A 252 -17.55 5.08 -7.26
C ASP A 252 -17.26 4.95 -8.77
N ASP A 253 -15.99 4.71 -9.12
CA ASP A 253 -15.49 4.39 -10.46
C ASP A 253 -15.80 2.96 -10.91
N GLY A 254 -16.17 2.08 -9.97
CA GLY A 254 -16.40 0.66 -10.21
C GLY A 254 -15.15 -0.20 -10.05
N ASP A 255 -14.00 0.38 -9.75
CA ASP A 255 -12.75 -0.36 -9.58
C ASP A 255 -12.70 -1.03 -8.19
N PRO A 256 -12.16 -2.25 -8.08
CA PRO A 256 -12.04 -2.94 -6.82
C PRO A 256 -11.06 -2.19 -5.90
N ARG A 257 -11.51 -1.94 -4.68
CA ARG A 257 -10.75 -1.24 -3.63
C ARG A 257 -10.26 -2.22 -2.58
N PHE A 258 -11.15 -3.12 -2.18
CA PHE A 258 -10.83 -4.22 -1.29
C PHE A 258 -11.36 -5.53 -1.83
N ALA A 259 -10.65 -6.61 -1.55
CA ALA A 259 -11.13 -7.96 -1.75
C ALA A 259 -11.18 -8.70 -0.40
N MET A 260 -12.28 -9.39 -0.14
CA MET A 260 -12.45 -10.26 1.00
C MET A 260 -12.53 -11.71 0.53
N ARG A 261 -11.80 -12.61 1.20
CA ARG A 261 -11.79 -14.04 0.91
C ARG A 261 -11.97 -14.85 2.19
N VAL A 262 -12.57 -16.03 2.04
CA VAL A 262 -12.61 -17.07 3.06
C VAL A 262 -11.79 -18.27 2.59
N ASP A 263 -10.96 -18.84 3.46
CA ASP A 263 -10.07 -19.95 3.09
C ASP A 263 -10.83 -21.23 2.70
N ARG A 264 -12.05 -21.41 3.22
CA ARG A 264 -12.93 -22.55 2.95
C ARG A 264 -14.39 -22.16 2.99
N THR A 265 -15.20 -22.81 2.16
CA THR A 265 -16.65 -22.57 2.08
C THR A 265 -17.47 -23.49 3.00
N ALA A 266 -16.85 -24.43 3.70
CA ALA A 266 -17.52 -25.28 4.67
C ALA A 266 -16.60 -25.68 5.83
N VAL A 267 -17.16 -25.77 7.03
CA VAL A 267 -16.44 -26.13 8.24
C VAL A 267 -17.35 -26.91 9.19
N ASP A 268 -16.80 -27.86 9.94
CA ASP A 268 -17.53 -28.55 11.00
C ASP A 268 -17.49 -27.74 12.31
N ARG A 269 -18.40 -28.02 13.25
CA ARG A 269 -18.41 -27.32 14.54
C ARG A 269 -17.06 -27.43 15.25
N GLY A 270 -16.58 -26.29 15.74
CA GLY A 270 -15.26 -26.16 16.37
C GLY A 270 -14.08 -26.13 15.39
N GLY A 271 -14.31 -26.33 14.10
CA GLY A 271 -13.30 -26.08 13.07
C GLY A 271 -13.04 -24.58 12.91
N GLU A 272 -11.91 -24.27 12.28
CA GLU A 272 -11.46 -22.90 12.04
C GLU A 272 -11.75 -22.47 10.61
N VAL A 273 -12.13 -21.20 10.47
CA VAL A 273 -12.30 -20.48 9.22
C VAL A 273 -11.43 -19.24 9.28
N ARG A 274 -10.66 -19.00 8.21
CA ARG A 274 -9.86 -17.80 8.06
C ARG A 274 -10.52 -16.88 7.05
N VAL A 275 -10.72 -15.63 7.45
CA VAL A 275 -11.22 -14.55 6.59
C VAL A 275 -10.11 -13.53 6.41
N THR A 276 -9.87 -13.09 5.19
CA THR A 276 -8.93 -12.02 4.87
C THR A 276 -9.65 -10.88 4.17
N LEU A 277 -9.29 -9.64 4.50
CA LEU A 277 -9.63 -8.42 3.76
C LEU A 277 -8.32 -7.82 3.28
N THR A 278 -8.21 -7.54 1.98
CA THR A 278 -6.98 -7.07 1.34
C THR A 278 -7.26 -5.82 0.54
N ASN A 279 -6.44 -4.77 0.72
CA ASN A 279 -6.45 -3.62 -0.19
C ASN A 279 -5.91 -4.08 -1.56
N VAL A 280 -6.72 -3.98 -2.60
CA VAL A 280 -6.36 -4.38 -3.97
C VAL A 280 -6.17 -3.19 -4.90
N ALA A 281 -6.33 -1.97 -4.37
CA ALA A 281 -6.09 -0.73 -5.11
C ALA A 281 -4.60 -0.37 -5.13
N ASP A 282 -4.27 0.58 -6.01
CA ASP A 282 -2.91 1.10 -6.20
C ASP A 282 -2.60 2.30 -5.28
N GLU A 283 -3.37 2.45 -4.21
CA GLU A 283 -3.22 3.54 -3.25
C GLU A 283 -3.42 3.09 -1.80
N VAL A 284 -2.98 3.89 -0.85
CA VAL A 284 -3.22 3.64 0.59
C VAL A 284 -4.67 3.94 0.91
N LEU A 285 -5.39 2.93 1.39
CA LEU A 285 -6.80 3.05 1.75
C LEU A 285 -6.99 3.18 3.26
N THR A 286 -7.97 3.98 3.65
CA THR A 286 -8.34 4.14 5.06
C THR A 286 -9.60 3.32 5.39
N VAL A 287 -9.52 2.45 6.39
CA VAL A 287 -10.66 1.64 6.87
C VAL A 287 -10.87 1.75 8.36
N GLY A 288 -12.03 1.28 8.83
CA GLY A 288 -12.29 1.13 10.26
C GLY A 288 -11.41 0.06 10.91
N ASN A 289 -11.43 -0.01 12.24
CA ASN A 289 -10.74 -1.08 12.99
C ASN A 289 -11.31 -2.47 12.67
N SER A 290 -10.53 -3.52 12.94
CA SER A 290 -10.87 -4.92 12.62
C SER A 290 -12.08 -5.48 13.38
N ASP A 291 -12.54 -4.81 14.45
CA ASP A 291 -13.70 -5.24 15.23
C ASP A 291 -15.03 -4.76 14.64
N LYS A 292 -14.99 -3.94 13.59
CA LYS A 292 -16.17 -3.47 12.85
C LYS A 292 -16.69 -4.54 11.87
N HIS A 293 -17.03 -5.70 12.41
CA HIS A 293 -17.56 -6.82 11.64
C HIS A 293 -18.75 -7.52 12.30
N SER A 294 -19.59 -8.14 11.48
CA SER A 294 -20.71 -9.00 11.88
C SER A 294 -20.43 -10.47 11.52
N LEU A 295 -20.93 -11.40 12.34
CA LEU A 295 -20.93 -12.83 12.05
C LEU A 295 -22.38 -13.32 12.11
N GLN A 296 -22.98 -13.48 10.94
CA GLN A 296 -24.42 -13.68 10.82
C GLN A 296 -24.73 -15.05 10.23
N VAL A 297 -25.82 -15.66 10.69
CA VAL A 297 -26.35 -16.91 10.12
C VAL A 297 -27.66 -16.62 9.37
N TYR A 298 -27.86 -17.27 8.24
CA TYR A 298 -29.08 -17.18 7.44
C TYR A 298 -30.17 -18.07 8.05
N THR A 299 -31.20 -17.46 8.62
CA THR A 299 -32.35 -18.14 9.24
C THR A 299 -33.61 -17.97 8.39
N ASP A 300 -34.71 -18.61 8.80
CA ASP A 300 -36.03 -18.39 8.19
C ASP A 300 -36.57 -16.94 8.34
N ALA A 301 -35.98 -16.15 9.23
CA ALA A 301 -36.23 -14.73 9.40
C ALA A 301 -35.20 -13.82 8.70
N GLY A 302 -34.26 -14.40 7.95
CA GLY A 302 -33.18 -13.69 7.27
C GLY A 302 -31.86 -13.75 8.03
N TRP A 303 -30.94 -12.84 7.71
CA TRP A 303 -29.63 -12.79 8.36
C TRP A 303 -29.71 -12.27 9.78
N GLN A 304 -29.11 -12.99 10.73
CA GLN A 304 -29.07 -12.61 12.14
C GLN A 304 -27.68 -12.83 12.72
N ASP A 305 -27.10 -11.82 13.37
CA ASP A 305 -25.81 -11.98 14.06
C ASP A 305 -25.96 -12.97 15.23
N VAL A 306 -25.03 -13.92 15.37
CA VAL A 306 -25.09 -14.91 16.45
C VAL A 306 -24.63 -14.34 17.79
N ARG A 307 -24.05 -13.14 17.78
CA ARG A 307 -23.48 -12.44 18.92
C ARG A 307 -24.39 -11.29 19.35
N GLY A 308 -24.15 -10.81 20.56
CA GLY A 308 -24.86 -9.68 21.15
C GLY A 308 -24.33 -9.42 22.55
N ALA A 309 -25.04 -8.61 23.32
CA ALA A 309 -24.69 -8.31 24.70
C ALA A 309 -25.96 -8.32 25.56
N THR A 310 -25.77 -8.52 26.87
CA THR A 310 -26.85 -8.42 27.86
C THR A 310 -26.72 -7.08 28.58
N GLY A 311 -27.84 -6.38 28.78
CA GLY A 311 -27.91 -5.07 29.43
C GLY A 311 -28.04 -3.89 28.45
N ASP A 312 -28.16 -2.69 29.01
CA ASP A 312 -28.52 -1.46 28.27
C ASP A 312 -27.32 -0.70 27.67
N HIS A 313 -26.12 -1.29 27.65
CA HIS A 313 -24.95 -0.62 27.11
C HIS A 313 -25.00 -0.57 25.59
N PRO A 314 -24.84 0.61 24.97
CA PRO A 314 -24.80 0.71 23.51
C PRO A 314 -23.53 0.03 22.98
N PHE A 315 -23.64 -0.58 21.80
CA PHE A 315 -22.48 -1.03 21.04
C PHE A 315 -21.71 0.20 20.55
N ALA A 316 -20.65 0.58 21.27
CA ALA A 316 -19.84 1.74 20.97
C ALA A 316 -18.52 1.32 20.32
N TYR A 317 -18.32 1.74 19.08
CA TYR A 317 -17.08 1.53 18.34
C TYR A 317 -16.22 2.78 18.39
N THR A 318 -14.90 2.61 18.41
CA THR A 318 -14.00 3.76 18.25
C THR A 318 -14.01 4.23 16.80
N ASP A 319 -13.89 5.54 16.60
CA ASP A 319 -13.68 6.13 15.28
C ASP A 319 -12.21 6.04 14.86
N GLU A 320 -11.61 4.87 15.10
CA GLU A 320 -10.26 4.55 14.67
C GLU A 320 -10.24 4.22 13.18
N ALA A 321 -9.21 4.75 12.53
CA ALA A 321 -8.95 4.64 11.11
C ALA A 321 -7.56 4.03 10.93
N TYR A 322 -7.48 3.00 10.10
CA TYR A 322 -6.26 2.27 9.77
C TYR A 322 -5.93 2.53 8.30
N GLU A 323 -4.69 2.90 8.05
CA GLU A 323 -4.17 3.07 6.70
C GLU A 323 -3.58 1.74 6.23
N LEU A 324 -4.10 1.21 5.13
CA LEU A 324 -3.71 -0.05 4.54
C LEU A 324 -3.04 0.21 3.19
N PRO A 325 -1.71 0.02 3.06
CA PRO A 325 -1.03 0.03 1.76
C PRO A 325 -1.57 -1.05 0.80
N PRO A 326 -1.25 -0.96 -0.50
CA PRO A 326 -1.57 -2.00 -1.47
C PRO A 326 -1.17 -3.42 -1.02
N GLY A 327 -2.14 -4.32 -1.09
CA GLY A 327 -2.12 -5.72 -0.64
C GLY A 327 -2.01 -5.98 0.87
N GLU A 328 -1.97 -4.93 1.70
CA GLU A 328 -2.12 -5.07 3.16
C GLU A 328 -3.59 -5.19 3.55
N GLY A 329 -3.85 -5.64 4.78
CA GLY A 329 -5.20 -5.64 5.32
C GLY A 329 -5.37 -6.39 6.63
N PHE A 330 -6.53 -7.03 6.81
CA PHE A 330 -6.89 -7.71 8.05
C PHE A 330 -7.07 -9.21 7.83
N GLU A 331 -6.69 -9.99 8.83
CA GLU A 331 -6.95 -11.42 8.91
C GLU A 331 -7.70 -11.75 10.20
N TRP A 332 -8.76 -12.54 10.09
CA TRP A 332 -9.50 -13.09 11.21
C TRP A 332 -9.46 -14.61 11.17
N ASN A 333 -8.99 -15.22 12.25
CA ASN A 333 -9.01 -16.68 12.44
C ASN A 333 -10.12 -17.03 13.43
N LEU A 334 -11.22 -17.57 12.91
CA LEU A 334 -12.44 -17.83 13.66
C LEU A 334 -12.59 -19.32 13.92
N SER A 335 -12.36 -19.76 15.16
CA SER A 335 -12.79 -21.10 15.57
C SER A 335 -14.30 -21.07 15.82
N MET A 336 -15.06 -21.95 15.17
CA MET A 336 -16.52 -22.01 15.24
C MET A 336 -17.02 -22.59 16.57
N THR A 337 -16.70 -21.90 17.66
CA THR A 337 -17.06 -22.15 19.05
C THR A 337 -17.60 -20.86 19.67
N LYS A 338 -18.41 -20.97 20.73
CA LYS A 338 -19.00 -19.78 21.38
C LYS A 338 -17.94 -18.80 21.87
N ASP A 339 -16.88 -19.31 22.49
CA ASP A 339 -15.87 -18.48 23.15
C ASP A 339 -14.96 -17.79 22.12
N SER A 340 -14.60 -18.47 21.02
CA SER A 340 -13.67 -17.91 20.04
C SER A 340 -14.30 -16.84 19.15
N VAL A 341 -15.59 -16.93 18.80
CA VAL A 341 -16.22 -15.95 17.90
C VAL A 341 -16.52 -14.60 18.57
N VAL A 342 -16.32 -14.51 19.88
CA VAL A 342 -16.41 -13.27 20.68
C VAL A 342 -15.08 -12.91 21.35
N ALA A 343 -14.04 -13.71 21.15
CA ALA A 343 -12.72 -13.46 21.73
C ALA A 343 -12.10 -12.19 21.13
N ASP A 344 -11.33 -11.48 21.96
CA ASP A 344 -10.52 -10.32 21.58
C ASP A 344 -11.28 -9.18 20.88
N HIS A 345 -12.60 -9.13 21.04
CA HIS A 345 -13.43 -8.05 20.52
C HIS A 345 -13.44 -6.86 21.51
N GLN A 346 -13.35 -5.62 21.00
CA GLN A 346 -13.36 -4.42 21.85
C GLN A 346 -14.61 -4.22 22.72
N ILE A 347 -15.72 -4.88 22.37
CA ILE A 347 -16.98 -4.91 23.15
C ILE A 347 -17.16 -6.32 23.70
N ASP A 348 -17.56 -6.41 24.98
CA ASP A 348 -17.92 -7.67 25.64
C ASP A 348 -19.17 -8.28 24.99
N LEU A 349 -18.96 -9.20 24.05
CA LEU A 349 -20.01 -9.91 23.32
C LEU A 349 -20.19 -11.32 23.89
N THR A 350 -21.42 -11.83 23.79
CA THR A 350 -21.77 -13.22 24.08
C THR A 350 -22.57 -13.82 22.93
N VAL A 351 -22.54 -15.16 22.82
CA VAL A 351 -23.22 -15.90 21.75
C VAL A 351 -24.56 -16.46 22.25
N CYS A 352 -25.63 -16.15 21.53
CA CYS A 352 -26.96 -16.66 21.84
C CYS A 352 -27.81 -16.93 20.59
N PRO A 353 -28.47 -18.11 20.49
CA PRO A 353 -28.47 -19.26 21.43
C PRO A 353 -27.21 -20.15 21.35
N GLY A 354 -26.43 -19.95 20.30
CA GLY A 354 -25.25 -20.73 19.95
C GLY A 354 -24.94 -20.57 18.48
N LEU A 355 -24.22 -21.54 17.92
CA LEU A 355 -23.84 -21.54 16.52
C LEU A 355 -24.61 -22.64 15.79
N PRO A 356 -25.87 -22.43 15.37
CA PRO A 356 -26.62 -23.45 14.65
C PRO A 356 -25.95 -23.80 13.32
N ALA A 357 -26.05 -25.05 12.88
CA ALA A 357 -25.60 -25.42 11.54
C ALA A 357 -26.45 -24.68 10.48
N GLY A 358 -25.79 -24.17 9.43
CA GLY A 358 -26.40 -23.35 8.39
C GLY A 358 -25.37 -22.45 7.71
N ARG A 359 -25.83 -21.55 6.83
CA ARG A 359 -24.95 -20.60 6.15
C ARG A 359 -24.62 -19.42 7.02
N TYR A 360 -23.33 -19.16 7.17
CA TYR A 360 -22.79 -17.98 7.80
C TYR A 360 -22.30 -16.98 6.77
N ARG A 361 -22.35 -15.70 7.11
CA ARG A 361 -21.60 -14.64 6.45
C ARG A 361 -20.78 -13.87 7.48
N PHE A 362 -19.56 -13.53 7.08
CA PHE A 362 -18.72 -12.55 7.74
C PHE A 362 -18.86 -11.24 6.96
N VAL A 363 -19.20 -10.15 7.64
CA VAL A 363 -19.39 -8.84 7.01
C VAL A 363 -18.51 -7.82 7.70
N PHE A 364 -17.61 -7.18 6.96
CA PHE A 364 -16.94 -5.97 7.42
C PHE A 364 -17.77 -4.76 7.02
N TRP A 365 -17.82 -3.72 7.87
CA TRP A 365 -18.79 -2.63 7.69
C TRP A 365 -18.27 -1.40 6.95
N ASN A 366 -16.96 -1.23 6.83
CA ASN A 366 -16.40 -0.05 6.17
C ASN A 366 -15.04 -0.35 5.51
N PRO A 367 -15.04 -0.87 4.28
CA PRO A 367 -16.20 -0.97 3.37
C PRO A 367 -17.18 -2.10 3.73
N THR A 368 -18.44 -1.98 3.28
CA THR A 368 -19.49 -3.00 3.46
C THR A 368 -19.26 -4.17 2.50
N VAL A 369 -18.47 -5.15 2.92
CA VAL A 369 -18.11 -6.32 2.11
C VAL A 369 -18.24 -7.61 2.90
N ALA A 370 -18.65 -8.68 2.23
CA ALA A 370 -18.89 -9.97 2.86
C ALA A 370 -18.36 -11.18 2.11
N VAL A 371 -18.10 -12.22 2.89
CA VAL A 371 -17.89 -13.60 2.44
C VAL A 371 -18.80 -14.54 3.22
N ALA A 372 -19.04 -15.73 2.68
CA ALA A 372 -19.89 -16.74 3.32
C ALA A 372 -19.24 -18.12 3.35
N PHE A 373 -19.69 -18.93 4.30
CA PHE A 373 -19.30 -20.33 4.46
C PHE A 373 -20.41 -21.09 5.20
N ASP A 374 -20.48 -22.40 5.03
CA ASP A 374 -21.48 -23.25 5.68
C ASP A 374 -20.89 -23.90 6.94
N LEU A 375 -21.56 -23.74 8.08
CA LEU A 375 -21.25 -24.45 9.32
C LEU A 375 -22.05 -25.76 9.35
N ARG A 376 -21.33 -26.87 9.45
CA ARG A 376 -21.86 -28.22 9.60
C ARG A 376 -21.86 -28.63 11.08
N GLU A 377 -22.49 -29.75 11.39
CA GLU A 377 -22.73 -30.18 12.78
C GLU A 377 -21.48 -30.41 13.63
#